data_AF-A0A7C4DYH4-F1
#
_entry.id   AF-A0A7C4DYH4-F1
#
_cell.length_a   1.000
_cell.length_b   1.000
_cell.length_c   1.000
_cell.angle_alpha   90.00
_cell.angle_beta   90.00
_cell.angle_gamma   90.00
#
_symmetry.space_group_name_H-M   'P 1'
#
loop_
_entity.id
_entity.type
_entity.pdbx_description
1 polymer ?
#
loop_
_entity_poly.entity_id
_entity_poly.type
_entity_poly.pdbx_seq_one_letter_code
_entity_poly.pdbx_strand_id
1 'polypeptide(L)'
;MYSVPPEAETIKSLLNISSILALIFGILWIISGVFTLFFLIGILFIVWGIVDFIIYSNIKSIISLIDQRRYYEAKDKTLMWMIIGFIFGGIIVGILLLVAYLKYDELLRKAPPPP
;
A
#
# COMPACT_ATOMS: atom_id res chain seq x y z
N MET A 1 -25.11 12.33 -7.85
CA MET A 1 -23.94 11.55 -7.39
C MET A 1 -22.96 11.51 -8.54
N TYR A 2 -21.83 12.23 -8.46
CA TYR A 2 -20.79 12.09 -9.48
C TYR A 2 -20.16 10.71 -9.33
N SER A 3 -20.20 9.89 -10.40
CA SER A 3 -19.53 8.61 -10.44
C SER A 3 -18.02 8.79 -10.21
N VAL A 4 -17.43 7.90 -9.39
CA VAL A 4 -15.98 7.78 -9.28
C VAL A 4 -15.46 7.33 -10.64
N PRO A 5 -14.38 7.93 -11.18
CA PRO A 5 -13.83 7.50 -12.45
C PRO A 5 -13.42 6.01 -12.36
N PRO A 6 -13.69 5.19 -13.39
CA PRO A 6 -13.40 3.75 -13.36
C PRO A 6 -11.92 3.47 -13.10
N GLU A 7 -11.03 4.40 -13.47
CA GLU A 7 -9.60 4.31 -13.19
C GLU A 7 -9.30 4.39 -11.69
N ALA A 8 -9.99 5.25 -10.95
CA ALA A 8 -9.84 5.37 -9.51
C ALA A 8 -10.34 4.12 -8.79
N GLU A 9 -11.43 3.50 -9.25
CA GLU A 9 -11.89 2.21 -8.72
C GLU A 9 -10.85 1.10 -8.92
N THR A 10 -10.21 1.08 -10.09
CA THR A 10 -9.15 0.10 -10.36
C THR A 10 -7.95 0.30 -9.42
N ILE A 11 -7.53 1.55 -9.21
CA ILE A 11 -6.44 1.87 -8.28
C ILE A 11 -6.81 1.46 -6.86
N LYS A 12 -8.03 1.75 -6.41
CA LYS A 12 -8.51 1.32 -5.08
C LYS A 12 -8.51 -0.19 -4.95
N SER A 13 -8.88 -0.93 -6.00
CA SER A 13 -8.82 -2.40 -6.00
C SER A 13 -7.38 -2.91 -5.82
N LEU A 14 -6.42 -2.38 -6.59
CA LEU A 14 -4.99 -2.73 -6.48
C LEU A 14 -4.43 -2.40 -5.09
N LEU A 15 -4.77 -1.23 -4.55
CA LEU A 15 -4.40 -0.81 -3.20
C LEU A 15 -5.02 -1.73 -2.15
N ASN A 16 -6.30 -2.09 -2.28
CA ASN A 16 -6.96 -3.01 -1.36
C ASN A 16 -6.27 -4.39 -1.35
N ILE A 17 -5.98 -4.96 -2.52
CA ILE A 17 -5.24 -6.23 -2.63
C ILE A 17 -3.87 -6.09 -1.97
N SER A 18 -3.14 -5.01 -2.25
CA SER A 18 -1.84 -4.72 -1.64
C SER A 18 -1.93 -4.65 -0.11
N SER A 19 -2.98 -4.01 0.41
CA SER A 19 -3.19 -3.87 1.85
C SER A 19 -3.50 -5.22 2.52
N ILE A 20 -4.31 -6.06 1.87
CA ILE A 20 -4.64 -7.39 2.39
C ILE A 20 -3.38 -8.26 2.43
N LEU A 21 -2.56 -8.21 1.38
CA LEU A 21 -1.30 -8.95 1.34
C LEU A 21 -0.31 -8.46 2.42
N ALA A 22 -0.15 -7.15 2.57
CA ALA A 22 0.68 -6.58 3.64
C ALA A 22 0.19 -7.03 5.02
N LEU A 23 -1.13 -7.04 5.26
CA LEU A 23 -1.69 -7.52 6.52
C LEU A 23 -1.38 -9.01 6.76
N ILE A 24 -1.55 -9.85 5.73
CA ILE A 24 -1.26 -11.29 5.83
C ILE A 24 0.21 -11.52 6.14
N PHE A 25 1.13 -10.89 5.40
CA PHE A 25 2.56 -11.00 5.66
C PHE A 25 2.94 -10.49 7.04
N GLY A 26 2.39 -9.34 7.45
CA GLY A 26 2.63 -8.79 8.78
C GLY A 26 2.24 -9.75 9.90
N ILE A 27 1.08 -10.40 9.79
CA ILE A 27 0.63 -11.41 10.76
C ILE A 27 1.57 -12.63 10.75
N LEU A 28 1.93 -13.15 9.57
CA LEU A 28 2.82 -14.31 9.45
C LEU A 28 4.21 -14.04 10.03
N TRP A 29 4.74 -12.82 9.82
CA TRP A 29 6.03 -12.40 10.36
C TRP A 29 5.99 -12.26 11.89
N ILE A 30 4.94 -11.65 12.44
CA ILE A 30 4.79 -11.54 13.90
C ILE A 30 4.68 -12.92 14.54
N ILE A 31 3.84 -13.81 14.00
CA ILE A 31 3.68 -15.17 14.52
C ILE A 31 5.03 -15.91 14.47
N SER A 32 5.71 -15.89 13.32
CA SER A 32 7.03 -16.53 13.17
C SER A 32 8.07 -15.94 14.14
N GLY A 33 8.03 -14.63 14.35
CA GLY A 33 8.91 -13.94 15.28
C GLY A 33 8.68 -14.32 16.74
N VAL A 34 7.43 -14.52 17.15
CA VAL A 34 7.09 -15.02 18.50
C VAL A 34 7.61 -16.45 18.70
N PHE A 35 7.45 -17.33 17.72
CA PHE A 35 7.96 -18.71 17.81
C PHE A 35 9.49 -18.80 17.83
N THR A 36 10.18 -17.86 17.18
CA THR A 36 11.64 -17.85 17.05
C THR A 36 12.33 -16.87 18.00
N LEU A 37 11.61 -16.30 18.97
CA LEU A 37 12.11 -15.29 19.89
C LEU A 37 13.36 -15.74 20.65
N PHE A 38 13.42 -17.03 21.01
CA PHE A 38 14.56 -17.64 21.72
C PHE A 38 15.88 -17.57 20.94
N PHE A 39 15.84 -17.46 19.62
CA PHE A 39 17.03 -17.42 18.77
C PHE A 39 17.53 -15.99 18.50
N LEU A 40 17.01 -14.95 19.18
CA LEU A 40 17.21 -13.51 18.94
C LEU A 40 16.78 -13.02 17.54
N ILE A 41 16.75 -13.90 16.54
CA ILE A 41 16.27 -13.63 15.18
C ILE A 41 14.76 -13.33 15.15
N GLY A 42 14.00 -13.80 16.13
CA GLY A 42 12.57 -13.51 16.23
C GLY A 42 12.26 -12.02 16.35
N ILE A 43 13.17 -11.22 16.91
CA ILE A 43 13.03 -9.76 16.98
C ILE A 43 12.99 -9.16 15.57
N LEU A 44 13.84 -9.65 14.64
CA LEU A 44 13.84 -9.16 13.26
C LEU A 44 12.48 -9.42 12.60
N PHE A 45 11.94 -10.63 12.73
CA PHE A 45 10.63 -10.96 12.15
C PHE A 45 9.50 -10.11 12.75
N ILE A 46 9.53 -9.81 14.05
CA ILE A 46 8.56 -8.89 14.67
C ILE A 46 8.66 -7.49 14.06
N VAL A 47 9.89 -6.96 13.90
CA VAL A 47 10.11 -5.63 13.29
C VAL A 47 9.59 -5.60 11.85
N TRP A 48 9.89 -6.62 11.05
CA TRP A 48 9.37 -6.73 9.68
C TRP A 48 7.83 -6.76 9.66
N GLY A 49 7.21 -7.52 10.55
CA GLY A 49 5.76 -7.58 10.64
C GLY A 49 5.10 -6.26 11.07
N ILE A 50 5.78 -5.46 11.91
CA ILE A 50 5.33 -4.11 12.25
C ILE A 50 5.38 -3.19 11.02
N VAL A 51 6.44 -3.26 10.22
CA VAL A 51 6.55 -2.46 8.99
C VAL A 51 5.41 -2.78 8.02
N ASP A 52 5.07 -4.06 7.86
CA ASP A 52 3.92 -4.48 7.05
C ASP A 52 2.59 -3.93 7.56
N PHE A 53 2.40 -3.86 8.88
CA PHE A 53 1.22 -3.25 9.48
C PHE A 53 1.15 -1.73 9.24
N ILE A 54 2.30 -1.06 9.21
CA ILE A 54 2.41 0.36 8.86
C ILE A 54 2.05 0.56 7.38
N ILE A 55 2.54 -0.30 6.48
CA ILE A 55 2.21 -0.27 5.05
C ILE A 55 0.69 -0.42 4.86
N TYR A 56 0.09 -1.43 5.50
CA TYR A 56 -1.37 -1.65 5.49
C TYR A 56 -2.15 -0.39 5.89
N SER A 57 -1.78 0.20 7.02
CA SER A 57 -2.46 1.39 7.55
C SER A 57 -2.32 2.58 6.62
N ASN A 58 -1.17 2.74 5.98
CA ASN A 58 -0.93 3.83 5.03
C ASN A 58 -1.66 3.64 3.70
N ILE A 59 -1.80 2.42 3.21
CA ILE A 59 -2.60 2.15 2.01
C ILE A 59 -4.06 2.57 2.24
N LYS A 60 -4.64 2.32 3.42
CA LYS A 60 -5.97 2.84 3.78
C LYS A 60 -6.03 4.37 3.74
N SER A 61 -4.98 5.05 4.18
CA SER A 61 -4.88 6.52 4.07
C SER A 61 -4.86 6.97 2.61
N ILE A 62 -4.14 6.27 1.72
CA ILE A 62 -4.11 6.56 0.28
C ILE A 62 -5.51 6.40 -0.33
N ILE A 63 -6.21 5.32 -0.01
CA ILE A 63 -7.59 5.08 -0.48
C ILE A 63 -8.51 6.23 -0.07
N SER A 64 -8.38 6.75 1.16
CA SER A 64 -9.12 7.92 1.62
C SER A 64 -8.80 9.20 0.82
N LEU A 65 -7.55 9.39 0.40
CA LEU A 65 -7.18 10.51 -0.47
C LEU A 65 -7.81 10.41 -1.86
N ILE A 66 -7.92 9.19 -2.42
CA ILE A 66 -8.64 8.95 -3.67
C ILE A 66 -10.13 9.32 -3.50
N ASP A 67 -10.74 8.95 -2.38
CA ASP A 67 -12.14 9.29 -2.07
C ASP A 67 -12.37 10.80 -1.95
N GLN A 68 -11.35 11.54 -1.50
CA GLN A 68 -11.34 13.01 -1.46
C GLN A 68 -10.98 13.67 -2.80
N ARG A 69 -10.77 12.90 -3.87
CA ARG A 69 -10.28 13.37 -5.19
C ARG A 69 -8.90 14.05 -5.15
N ARG A 70 -8.13 13.82 -4.10
CA ARG A 70 -6.75 14.32 -3.94
C ARG A 70 -5.77 13.38 -4.62
N TYR A 71 -5.90 13.24 -5.93
CA TYR A 71 -5.19 12.22 -6.71
C TYR A 71 -3.68 12.46 -6.78
N TYR A 72 -3.22 13.71 -6.80
CA TYR A 72 -1.79 14.04 -6.76
C TYR A 72 -1.14 13.54 -5.46
N GLU A 73 -1.74 13.86 -4.31
CA GLU A 73 -1.23 13.42 -3.02
C GLU A 73 -1.32 11.90 -2.82
N ALA A 74 -2.38 11.29 -3.32
CA ALA A 74 -2.53 9.84 -3.30
C ALA A 74 -1.41 9.16 -4.12
N LYS A 75 -1.07 9.71 -5.29
CA LYS A 75 0.03 9.24 -6.14
C LYS A 75 1.38 9.36 -5.42
N ASP A 76 1.69 10.51 -4.84
CA ASP A 76 2.96 10.76 -4.16
C ASP A 76 3.14 9.84 -2.95
N LYS A 77 2.10 9.67 -2.13
CA LYS A 77 2.14 8.68 -1.03
C LYS A 77 2.29 7.25 -1.56
N THR A 78 1.62 6.90 -2.67
CA THR A 78 1.75 5.55 -3.26
C THR A 78 3.20 5.28 -3.67
N LEU A 79 3.90 6.25 -4.26
CA LEU A 79 5.32 6.12 -4.61
C LEU A 79 6.20 5.86 -3.38
N MET A 80 6.00 6.66 -2.32
CA MET A 80 6.78 6.49 -1.09
C MET A 80 6.59 5.09 -0.49
N TRP A 81 5.34 4.62 -0.39
CA TRP A 81 5.03 3.31 0.17
C TRP A 81 5.40 2.16 -0.76
N MET A 82 5.41 2.38 -2.07
CA MET A 82 5.93 1.42 -3.05
C MET A 82 7.43 1.14 -2.79
N ILE A 83 8.24 2.19 -2.62
CA ILE A 83 9.68 2.05 -2.33
C ILE A 83 9.89 1.30 -1.01
N ILE A 84 9.17 1.69 0.04
CA ILE A 84 9.22 1.01 1.34
C ILE A 84 8.75 -0.45 1.22
N GLY A 85 7.68 -0.71 0.45
CA GLY A 85 7.15 -2.04 0.19
C GLY A 85 8.15 -2.96 -0.52
N PHE A 86 8.90 -2.45 -1.50
CA PHE A 86 9.96 -3.23 -2.15
C PHE A 86 11.09 -3.61 -1.20
N ILE A 87 11.47 -2.70 -0.30
CA ILE A 87 12.58 -2.92 0.63
C ILE A 87 12.17 -3.86 1.77
N PHE A 88 10.95 -3.67 2.31
CA PHE A 88 10.53 -4.30 3.56
C PHE A 88 9.34 -5.26 3.43
N GLY A 89 8.32 -4.94 2.65
CA GLY A 89 7.06 -5.73 2.57
C GLY A 89 7.07 -6.84 1.51
N GLY A 90 8.18 -6.98 0.77
CA GLY A 90 8.35 -8.00 -0.26
C GLY A 90 7.96 -7.53 -1.67
N ILE A 91 8.50 -8.25 -2.65
CA ILE A 91 8.43 -7.90 -4.07
C ILE A 91 6.96 -7.80 -4.56
N ILE A 92 6.08 -8.68 -4.09
CA ILE A 92 4.68 -8.73 -4.56
C ILE A 92 3.92 -7.45 -4.15
N VAL A 93 4.06 -7.01 -2.90
CA VAL A 93 3.42 -5.78 -2.40
C VAL A 93 3.98 -4.57 -3.14
N GLY A 94 5.31 -4.50 -3.33
CA GLY A 94 5.96 -3.45 -4.10
C GLY A 94 5.46 -3.37 -5.55
N ILE A 95 5.33 -4.50 -6.24
CA ILE A 95 4.83 -4.56 -7.63
C ILE A 95 3.39 -4.07 -7.71
N LEU A 96 2.50 -4.48 -6.80
CA LEU A 96 1.10 -4.02 -6.85
C LEU A 96 0.99 -2.51 -6.61
N LEU A 97 1.79 -1.97 -5.69
CA LEU A 97 1.87 -0.52 -5.47
C LEU A 97 2.47 0.22 -6.68
N LEU A 98 3.42 -0.38 -7.39
CA LEU A 98 3.95 0.16 -8.64
C LEU A 98 2.88 0.20 -9.74
N VAL A 99 2.11 -0.88 -9.91
CA VAL A 99 1.02 -0.91 -10.89
C VAL A 99 -0.05 0.14 -10.53
N ALA A 100 -0.38 0.28 -9.25
CA ALA A 100 -1.27 1.34 -8.78
C ALA A 100 -0.69 2.73 -9.08
N TYR A 101 0.60 2.96 -8.82
CA TYR A 101 1.32 4.20 -9.08
C TYR A 101 1.23 4.62 -10.56
N LEU A 102 1.55 3.72 -11.48
CA LEU A 102 1.52 3.99 -12.92
C LEU A 102 0.10 4.35 -13.41
N LYS A 103 -0.93 3.75 -12.79
CA LYS A 103 -2.32 4.01 -13.17
C LYS A 103 -2.82 5.39 -12.74
N TYR A 104 -2.14 6.05 -11.78
CA TYR A 104 -2.47 7.45 -11.46
C TYR A 104 -2.17 8.41 -12.61
N ASP A 105 -1.20 8.13 -13.48
CA ASP A 105 -0.91 9.02 -14.62
C ASP A 105 -2.09 9.09 -15.60
N GLU A 106 -2.71 7.95 -15.86
CA GLU A 106 -3.93 7.89 -16.66
C GLU A 106 -5.09 8.62 -15.99
N LEU A 107 -5.27 8.42 -14.68
CA LEU A 107 -6.30 9.08 -13.89
C LEU A 107 -6.12 10.61 -13.88
N LEU A 108 -4.90 11.09 -13.66
CA LEU A 108 -4.58 12.53 -13.59
C LEU A 108 -4.75 13.21 -14.95
N ARG A 109 -4.47 12.51 -16.05
CA ARG A 109 -4.70 13.02 -17.42
C ARG A 109 -6.19 13.19 -17.74
N LYS A 110 -7.05 12.35 -17.16
CA LYS A 110 -8.52 12.38 -17.35
C LYS A 110 -9.25 13.20 -16.28
N ALA A 111 -8.60 13.47 -15.14
CA ALA A 111 -9.17 14.28 -14.08
C ALA A 111 -9.25 15.76 -14.50
N PRO A 112 -10.32 16.47 -14.13
CA PRO A 112 -10.39 17.91 -14.35
C PRO A 112 -9.25 18.60 -13.58
N PRO A 113 -8.68 19.69 -14.13
CA PRO A 113 -7.56 20.38 -13.50
C PRO A 113 -7.93 20.83 -12.07
N PRO A 114 -6.96 20.81 -11.15
CA PRO A 114 -7.19 21.30 -9.79
C PRO A 114 -7.66 22.77 -9.84
N PRO A 115 -8.62 23.17 -8.98
CA PRO A 115 -9.07 24.56 -8.88
C PRO A 115 -7.96 25.51 -8.42
#